data_AF-A0A348V9V3-F1
#
_entry.id   AF-A0A348V9V3-F1
#
_cell.length_a   1.000
_cell.length_b   1.000
_cell.length_c   1.000
_cell.angle_alpha   90.00
_cell.angle_beta   90.00
_cell.angle_gamma   90.00
#
_symmetry.space_group_name_H-M   'P 1'
#
loop_
_entity.id
_entity.type
_entity.pdbx_description
1 polymer ?
#
loop_
_entity_poly.entity_id
_entity_poly.type
_entity_poly.pdbx_seq_one_letter_code
_entity_poly.pdbx_strand_id
1 'polypeptide(L)'
;MIEIDSIDCVEPGYQPLFEVLMEALYQAQNGKGKECHANGLPFLEQPIMQGAREAGEGGLVFQSRKKILEAKNCTDAARAIEDMLGAINYVAAQVILRREKIAAASQVEPSSVK
;
A
#
# COMPACT_ATOMS: atom_id res chain seq x y z
N MET A 1 22.31 -2.65 3.30
CA MET A 1 22.27 -1.71 2.17
C MET A 1 21.93 -2.52 0.94
N ILE A 2 20.77 -2.30 0.34
CA ILE A 2 20.44 -2.88 -0.97
C ILE A 2 21.16 -2.00 -1.99
N GLU A 3 22.01 -2.58 -2.83
CA GLU A 3 22.58 -1.91 -4.00
C GLU A 3 21.46 -1.70 -5.02
N ILE A 4 21.07 -0.44 -5.25
CA ILE A 4 20.04 -0.05 -6.21
C ILE A 4 20.73 0.38 -7.49
N ASP A 5 21.02 -0.59 -8.35
CA ASP A 5 21.63 -0.39 -9.67
C ASP A 5 20.60 0.07 -10.74
N SER A 6 19.48 0.69 -10.33
CA SER A 6 18.34 1.00 -11.22
C SER A 6 17.75 2.41 -11.06
N ILE A 7 18.57 3.39 -10.69
CA ILE A 7 18.19 4.81 -10.68
C ILE A 7 17.92 5.35 -12.11
N ASP A 8 18.31 4.62 -13.16
CA ASP A 8 18.15 5.03 -14.57
C ASP A 8 16.70 5.22 -15.04
N CYS A 9 15.68 4.84 -14.24
CA CYS A 9 14.27 5.04 -14.56
C CYS A 9 13.60 6.25 -13.88
N VAL A 10 14.32 6.99 -13.03
CA VAL A 10 13.77 8.14 -12.30
C VAL A 10 14.18 9.45 -12.98
N GLU A 11 13.19 10.20 -13.44
CA GLU A 11 13.40 11.53 -14.03
C GLU A 11 14.22 12.43 -13.09
N PRO A 12 15.21 13.18 -13.59
CA PRO A 12 15.97 14.14 -12.79
C PRO A 12 15.05 15.06 -11.95
N GLY A 13 15.30 15.11 -10.64
CA GLY A 13 14.52 15.88 -9.67
C GLY A 13 13.43 15.09 -8.92
N TYR A 14 13.11 13.86 -9.33
CA TYR A 14 12.09 13.03 -8.69
C TYR A 14 12.64 12.08 -7.61
N GLN A 15 13.96 12.07 -7.39
CA GLN A 15 14.64 11.17 -6.46
C GLN A 15 14.07 11.22 -5.04
N PRO A 16 13.77 12.39 -4.43
CA PRO A 16 13.22 12.42 -3.07
C PRO A 16 11.85 11.75 -2.94
N LEU A 17 11.01 11.87 -3.97
CA LEU A 17 9.71 11.17 -3.98
C LEU A 17 9.90 9.66 -4.14
N PHE A 18 10.81 9.26 -5.03
CA PHE A 18 11.14 7.85 -5.23
C PHE A 18 11.65 7.21 -3.93
N GLU A 19 12.54 7.89 -3.20
CA GLU A 19 13.05 7.45 -1.89
C GLU A 19 11.91 7.15 -0.91
N VAL A 20 10.95 8.08 -0.74
CA VAL A 20 9.79 7.88 0.15
C VAL A 20 8.93 6.69 -0.29
N LEU A 21 8.70 6.51 -1.60
CA LEU A 21 7.94 5.38 -2.12
C LEU A 21 8.66 4.05 -1.87
N MET A 22 9.98 4.04 -2.01
CA MET A 22 10.82 2.87 -1.71
C MET A 22 10.86 2.56 -0.23
N GLU A 23 10.91 3.57 0.64
CA GLU A 23 10.81 3.40 2.09
C GLU A 23 9.46 2.80 2.50
N ALA A 24 8.36 3.26 1.91
CA ALA A 24 7.03 2.70 2.15
C ALA A 24 6.97 1.22 1.76
N LEU A 25 7.50 0.87 0.58
CA LEU A 25 7.61 -0.51 0.13
C LEU A 25 8.47 -1.36 1.07
N TYR A 26 9.65 -0.85 1.45
CA TYR A 26 10.55 -1.53 2.37
C TYR A 26 9.88 -1.77 3.73
N GLN A 27 9.13 -0.79 4.24
CA GLN A 27 8.37 -0.94 5.49
C GLN A 27 7.29 -2.03 5.38
N ALA A 28 6.57 -2.12 4.25
CA ALA A 28 5.58 -3.17 4.03
C ALA A 28 6.22 -4.57 3.90
N GLN A 29 7.37 -4.65 3.25
CA GLN A 29 8.08 -5.91 3.00
C GLN A 29 8.84 -6.44 4.21
N ASN A 30 9.50 -5.54 4.96
CA ASN A 30 10.52 -5.90 5.96
C ASN A 30 10.27 -5.31 7.34
N GLY A 31 9.43 -4.27 7.46
CA GLY A 31 9.14 -3.61 8.73
C GLY A 31 8.01 -4.28 9.52
N LYS A 32 7.38 -3.53 10.42
CA LYS A 32 6.27 -3.99 11.29
C LYS A 32 5.12 -4.69 10.55
N GLY A 33 4.91 -4.39 9.26
CA GLY A 33 3.97 -5.14 8.42
C GLY A 33 4.29 -6.64 8.39
N LYS A 34 5.58 -6.99 8.22
CA LYS A 34 6.08 -8.37 8.23
C LYS A 34 5.96 -9.03 9.60
N GLU A 35 6.32 -8.31 10.65
CA GLU A 35 6.44 -8.85 12.02
C GLU A 35 5.10 -8.93 12.77
N CYS A 36 4.17 -8.01 12.54
CA CYS A 36 2.90 -7.96 13.27
C CYS A 36 1.71 -8.53 12.48
N HIS A 37 1.71 -8.51 11.13
CA HIS A 37 0.48 -8.77 10.36
C HIS A 37 0.63 -9.54 9.04
N ALA A 38 1.83 -9.67 8.47
CA ALA A 38 1.98 -10.35 7.18
C ALA A 38 1.99 -11.88 7.31
N ASN A 39 2.41 -12.43 8.46
CA ASN A 39 2.61 -13.88 8.65
C ASN A 39 3.50 -14.53 7.57
N GLY A 40 4.42 -13.76 6.97
CA GLY A 40 5.25 -14.20 5.85
C GLY A 40 4.54 -14.30 4.49
N LEU A 41 3.29 -13.83 4.37
CA LEU A 41 2.51 -13.89 3.13
C LEU A 41 2.92 -12.80 2.13
N PRO A 42 2.85 -13.10 0.81
CA PRO A 42 2.88 -12.09 -0.24
C PRO A 42 1.83 -10.99 0.01
N PHE A 43 2.11 -9.75 -0.38
CA PHE A 43 1.25 -8.59 -0.07
C PHE A 43 -0.23 -8.81 -0.44
N LEU A 44 -0.51 -9.43 -1.59
CA LEU A 44 -1.87 -9.72 -2.05
C LEU A 44 -2.62 -10.76 -1.20
N GLU A 45 -1.89 -11.56 -0.44
CA GLU A 45 -2.42 -12.59 0.45
C GLU A 45 -2.44 -12.12 1.91
N GLN A 46 -1.95 -10.92 2.23
CA GLN A 46 -1.97 -10.41 3.59
C GLN A 46 -3.40 -10.00 4.02
N PRO A 47 -3.67 -9.95 5.34
CA PRO A 47 -4.99 -9.56 5.89
C PRO A 47 -5.50 -8.20 5.39
N ILE A 48 -4.61 -7.26 5.07
CA ILE A 48 -4.98 -5.96 4.48
C ILE A 48 -5.75 -6.13 3.17
N MET A 49 -5.36 -7.07 2.31
CA MET A 49 -6.02 -7.34 1.04
C MET A 49 -7.19 -8.32 1.21
N GLN A 50 -7.04 -9.36 2.02
CA GLN A 50 -8.14 -10.30 2.30
C GLN A 50 -9.36 -9.57 2.88
N GLY A 51 -9.17 -8.79 3.95
CA GLY A 51 -10.24 -8.02 4.57
C GLY A 51 -10.85 -6.97 3.65
N ALA A 52 -10.05 -6.39 2.73
CA ALA A 52 -10.57 -5.44 1.76
C ALA A 52 -11.41 -6.08 0.65
N ARG A 53 -11.10 -7.33 0.26
CA ARG A 53 -11.94 -8.10 -0.67
C ARG A 53 -13.23 -8.55 -0.02
N GLU A 54 -13.18 -8.93 1.25
CA GLU A 54 -14.35 -9.39 2.02
C GLU A 54 -15.28 -8.24 2.43
N ALA A 55 -14.74 -7.15 2.97
CA ALA A 55 -15.50 -6.05 3.56
C ALA A 55 -15.51 -4.76 2.72
N GLY A 56 -14.82 -4.74 1.58
CA GLY A 56 -14.71 -3.58 0.70
C GLY A 56 -13.64 -2.56 1.13
N GLU A 57 -13.62 -1.40 0.47
CA GLU A 57 -12.54 -0.42 0.61
C GLU A 57 -12.58 0.41 1.92
N GLY A 58 -13.69 0.38 2.66
CA GLY A 58 -13.92 1.23 3.82
C GLY A 58 -12.86 1.08 4.91
N GLY A 59 -12.41 -0.14 5.19
CA GLY A 59 -11.35 -0.40 6.16
C GLY A 59 -10.01 0.22 5.77
N LEU A 60 -9.68 0.21 4.47
CA LEU A 60 -8.45 0.82 3.94
C LEU A 60 -8.51 2.36 4.04
N VAL A 61 -9.66 2.95 3.71
CA VAL A 61 -9.89 4.41 3.85
C VAL A 61 -9.75 4.82 5.31
N PHE A 62 -10.39 4.09 6.23
CA PHE A 62 -10.30 4.38 7.66
C PHE A 62 -8.85 4.33 8.16
N GLN A 63 -8.12 3.25 7.85
CA GLN A 63 -6.75 3.06 8.33
C GLN A 63 -5.77 4.09 7.74
N SER A 64 -5.89 4.41 6.45
CA SER A 64 -5.06 5.46 5.82
C SER A 64 -5.26 6.82 6.51
N ARG A 65 -6.52 7.22 6.76
CA ARG A 65 -6.84 8.45 7.49
C ARG A 65 -6.34 8.42 8.93
N LYS A 66 -6.54 7.30 9.62
CA LYS A 66 -6.10 7.12 11.02
C LYS A 66 -4.61 7.39 11.16
N LYS A 67 -3.79 6.77 10.31
CA LYS A 67 -2.33 6.91 10.35
C LYS A 67 -1.85 8.34 10.09
N ILE A 68 -2.48 9.04 9.13
CA ILE A 68 -2.18 10.46 8.88
C ILE A 68 -2.48 11.31 10.13
N LEU A 69 -3.58 11.03 10.84
CA LEU A 69 -3.93 11.75 12.07
C LEU A 69 -2.99 11.41 13.24
N GLU A 70 -2.60 10.14 13.37
CA GLU A 70 -1.60 9.70 14.37
C GLU A 70 -0.27 10.42 14.12
N ALA A 71 0.22 10.44 12.88
CA ALA A 71 1.43 11.15 12.50
C ALA A 71 1.34 12.65 12.79
N LYS A 72 0.23 13.31 12.44
CA LYS A 72 0.01 14.74 12.69
C LYS A 72 0.10 15.10 14.18
N ASN A 73 -0.37 14.22 15.06
CA ASN A 73 -0.41 14.44 16.50
C ASN A 73 0.80 13.84 17.24
N CYS A 74 1.75 13.24 16.51
CA CYS A 74 2.92 12.61 17.09
C CYS A 74 4.02 13.64 17.34
N THR A 75 4.60 13.64 18.55
CA THR A 75 5.75 14.48 18.90
C THR A 75 7.10 13.87 18.48
N ASP A 76 7.12 12.57 18.18
CA ASP A 76 8.28 11.86 17.65
C ASP A 76 8.23 11.88 16.12
N ALA A 77 9.15 12.63 15.50
CA ALA A 77 9.20 12.79 14.05
C ALA A 77 9.46 11.48 13.30
N ALA A 78 10.31 10.59 13.84
CA ALA A 78 10.61 9.32 13.19
C ALA A 78 9.38 8.40 13.20
N ARG A 79 8.67 8.34 14.33
CA ARG A 79 7.40 7.61 14.42
C ARG A 79 6.33 8.20 13.49
N ALA A 80 6.24 9.53 13.41
CA ALA A 80 5.31 10.20 12.52
C ALA A 80 5.54 9.80 11.05
N ILE A 81 6.81 9.74 10.63
CA ILE A 81 7.20 9.28 9.28
C ILE A 81 6.76 7.83 9.08
N GLU A 82 7.03 6.92 10.02
CA GLU A 82 6.58 5.53 9.90
C GLU A 82 5.07 5.39 9.71
N ASP A 83 4.27 6.21 10.40
CA ASP A 83 2.82 6.21 10.22
C ASP A 83 2.41 6.74 8.85
N MET A 84 3.06 7.78 8.33
CA MET A 84 2.83 8.28 6.97
C MET A 84 3.18 7.23 5.91
N LEU A 85 4.32 6.53 6.05
CA LEU A 85 4.69 5.42 5.17
C LEU A 85 3.65 4.29 5.22
N GLY A 86 3.11 3.99 6.40
CA GLY A 86 2.01 3.04 6.57
C GLY A 86 0.74 3.49 5.86
N ALA A 87 0.43 4.79 5.87
CA ALA A 87 -0.70 5.34 5.14
C ALA A 87 -0.55 5.17 3.62
N ILE A 88 0.65 5.38 3.07
CA ILE A 88 0.97 5.12 1.66
C ILE A 88 0.62 3.68 1.28
N ASN A 89 1.00 2.71 2.12
CA ASN A 89 0.69 1.30 1.88
C ASN A 89 -0.81 0.98 1.88
N TYR A 90 -1.61 1.61 2.76
CA TYR A 90 -3.08 1.49 2.71
C TYR A 90 -3.70 2.14 1.47
N VAL A 91 -3.13 3.23 0.97
CA VAL A 91 -3.57 3.85 -0.29
C VAL A 91 -3.21 2.95 -1.48
N ALA A 92 -2.01 2.35 -1.47
CA ALA A 92 -1.59 1.39 -2.49
C ALA A 92 -2.53 0.16 -2.53
N ALA A 93 -2.92 -0.38 -1.37
CA ALA A 93 -3.91 -1.46 -1.27
C ALA A 93 -5.27 -1.08 -1.90
N GLN A 94 -5.72 0.17 -1.72
CA GLN A 94 -6.96 0.65 -2.36
C GLN A 94 -6.84 0.67 -3.89
N VAL A 95 -5.71 1.14 -4.41
CA VAL A 95 -5.44 1.14 -5.86
C VAL A 95 -5.46 -0.29 -6.40
N ILE A 96 -4.82 -1.23 -5.71
CA ILE A 96 -4.82 -2.65 -6.09
C ILE A 96 -6.24 -3.21 -6.11
N LEU A 97 -7.02 -3.02 -5.04
CA LEU A 97 -8.40 -3.50 -4.97
C LEU A 97 -9.27 -2.92 -6.10
N ARG A 98 -9.10 -1.64 -6.44
CA ARG A 98 -9.82 -1.01 -7.55
C ARG A 98 -9.43 -1.62 -8.90
N ARG A 99 -8.14 -1.91 -9.12
CA ARG A 99 -7.66 -2.60 -10.33
C ARG A 99 -8.24 -4.00 -10.45
N GLU A 100 -8.29 -4.76 -9.35
CA GLU A 100 -8.93 -6.09 -9.31
C GLU A 100 -10.41 -6.01 -9.72
N LYS A 101 -11.16 -5.02 -9.21
CA LYS A 101 -12.56 -4.80 -9.56
C LYS A 101 -12.77 -4.44 -11.03
N ILE A 102 -11.92 -3.55 -11.59
CA ILE A 102 -11.97 -3.17 -13.01
C ILE A 102 -11.71 -4.41 -13.88
N ALA A 103 -10.67 -5.17 -13.57
CA ALA A 103 -10.33 -6.38 -14.32
C ALA A 103 -11.47 -7.41 -14.28
N ALA A 104 -12.09 -7.63 -13.11
CA ALA A 104 -13.24 -8.52 -12.97
C ALA A 104 -14.44 -8.07 -13.82
N ALA A 105 -14.75 -6.76 -13.83
CA ALA A 105 -15.85 -6.23 -14.65
C ALA A 105 -15.59 -6.41 -16.16
N SER A 106 -14.35 -6.24 -16.62
CA SER A 106 -13.99 -6.46 -18.03
C SER A 106 -14.05 -7.93 -18.48
N GLN A 107 -14.08 -8.90 -17.56
CA GLN A 107 -14.26 -10.32 -17.88
C GLN A 107 -15.75 -10.73 -17.91
N VAL A 108 -16.67 -9.84 -17.54
CA VAL A 108 -18.11 -10.07 -17.48
C VAL A 108 -18.80 -9.22 -18.57
N GLU A 109 -18.61 -9.56 -19.84
CA GLU A 109 -19.37 -9.04 -20.99
C GLU A 109 -20.02 -10.23 -21.75
N PRO A 110 -21.18 -10.06 -22.42
CA PRO A 110 -22.39 -10.79 -22.07
C PRO A 110 -22.64 -12.02 -22.96
N SER A 111 -22.51 -13.22 -22.38
CA SER A 111 -23.06 -14.44 -22.97
C SER A 111 -24.52 -14.63 -22.53
N SER A 112 -25.46 -13.83 -23.03
CA SER A 112 -26.92 -14.16 -23.02
C SER A 112 -27.74 -13.11 -23.80
N VAL A 113 -27.59 -13.09 -25.13
CA VAL A 113 -28.70 -12.74 -26.03
C VAL A 113 -28.68 -13.73 -27.18
N LYS A 114 -29.39 -14.84 -27.02
CA LYS A 114 -29.97 -15.63 -28.11
C LYS A 114 -31.32 -16.14 -27.64
#